data_AF-A0A5B2YYQ4-F1
#
_entry.id   AF-A0A5B2YYQ4-F1
#
_cell.length_a   1.000
_cell.length_b   1.000
_cell.length_c   1.000
_cell.angle_alpha   90.00
_cell.angle_beta   90.00
_cell.angle_gamma   90.00
#
_symmetry.space_group_name_H-M   'P 1'
#
loop_
_entity.id
_entity.type
_entity.pdbx_description
1 polymer ?
#
loop_
_entity_poly.entity_id
_entity_poly.type
_entity_poly.pdbx_seq_one_letter_code
_entity_poly.pdbx_strand_id
1 'polypeptide(L)'
;MVEFSKRLFKVDVKKRKGGVSIVSDMGSYFYKALHQELVGYELSLPQEFDVSLKGLCIYNQLDFDNAFTNKQKQELINHHNKSIKLIASEC
;
A
#
# COMPACT_ATOMS: atom_id res chain seq x y z
N MET A 1 10.95 3.16 2.95
CA MET A 1 9.88 4.02 2.37
C MET A 1 9.70 5.34 3.14
N VAL A 2 9.69 5.33 4.48
CA VAL A 2 9.50 6.52 5.34
C VAL A 2 10.40 7.72 4.97
N GLU A 3 11.70 7.50 4.73
CA GLU A 3 12.64 8.60 4.39
C GLU A 3 12.35 9.23 3.02
N PHE A 4 11.94 8.41 2.04
CA PHE A 4 11.55 8.90 0.72
C PHE A 4 10.27 9.73 0.79
N SER A 5 9.26 9.25 1.54
CA SER A 5 8.02 9.99 1.76
C SER A 5 8.26 11.33 2.46
N LYS A 6 9.17 11.37 3.44
CA LYS A 6 9.58 12.62 4.11
C LYS A 6 10.21 13.63 3.13
N ARG A 7 11.03 13.17 2.18
CA ARG A 7 11.62 14.04 1.14
C ARG A 7 10.55 14.59 0.20
N LEU A 8 9.61 13.76 -0.24
CA LEU A 8 8.48 14.21 -1.07
C LEU A 8 7.63 15.25 -0.34
N PHE A 9 7.34 15.02 0.95
CA PHE A 9 6.58 15.97 1.75
C PHE A 9 7.31 17.32 1.88
N LYS A 10 8.64 17.33 2.07
CA LYS A 10 9.43 18.57 2.08
C LYS A 10 9.33 19.35 0.76
N VAL A 11 9.23 18.66 -0.37
CA VAL A 11 9.00 19.30 -1.69
C VAL A 11 7.57 19.85 -1.78
N ASP A 12 6.60 19.13 -1.23
CA ASP A 12 5.19 19.49 -1.26
C ASP A 12 4.88 20.76 -0.44
N VAL A 13 5.41 20.83 0.80
CA VAL A 13 5.32 22.02 1.67
C VAL A 13 5.88 23.25 0.96
N LYS A 14 7.01 23.12 0.25
CA LYS A 14 7.60 24.21 -0.54
C LYS A 14 6.71 24.66 -1.70
N LYS A 15 5.87 23.76 -2.23
CA LYS A 15 4.96 24.02 -3.36
C LYS A 15 3.53 24.33 -2.91
N ARG A 16 3.25 24.39 -1.60
CA ARG A 16 1.91 24.59 -1.01
C ARG A 16 0.83 23.64 -1.58
N LYS A 17 1.19 22.41 -1.94
CA LYS A 17 0.15 21.44 -2.31
C LYS A 17 -0.42 20.81 -1.03
N GLY A 18 -1.63 20.27 -1.12
CA GLY A 18 -2.43 19.82 0.03
C GLY A 18 -1.99 18.51 0.69
N GLY A 19 -0.75 18.05 0.43
CA GLY A 19 -0.23 16.76 0.88
C GLY A 19 0.27 15.88 -0.26
N VAL A 20 0.82 14.73 0.13
CA VAL A 20 1.40 13.75 -0.78
C VAL A 20 0.50 12.51 -0.84
N SER A 21 0.27 12.00 -2.04
CA SER A 21 -0.33 10.68 -2.24
C SER A 21 0.69 9.76 -2.89
N ILE A 22 0.87 8.56 -2.34
CA ILE A 22 1.75 7.52 -2.86
C ILE A 22 0.87 6.37 -3.30
N VAL A 23 1.07 5.93 -4.54
CA VAL A 23 0.46 4.72 -5.10
C VAL A 23 1.60 3.75 -5.37
N SER A 24 1.59 2.59 -4.72
CA SER A 24 2.67 1.61 -4.81
C SER A 24 2.14 0.28 -5.32
N ASP A 25 2.78 -0.27 -6.35
CA ASP A 25 2.48 -1.59 -6.89
C ASP A 25 3.28 -2.69 -6.16
N MET A 26 2.56 -3.66 -5.60
CA MET A 26 3.14 -4.78 -4.86
C MET A 26 3.47 -5.99 -5.75
N GLY A 27 3.16 -5.95 -7.05
CA GLY A 27 3.43 -7.02 -8.02
C GLY A 27 4.87 -7.53 -8.01
N SER A 28 5.84 -6.64 -7.74
CA SER A 28 7.26 -7.01 -7.68
C SER A 28 7.61 -8.02 -6.58
N TYR A 29 6.89 -8.04 -5.46
CA TYR A 29 7.08 -9.04 -4.41
C TYR A 29 6.61 -10.42 -4.87
N PHE A 30 5.48 -10.49 -5.57
CA PHE A 30 4.96 -11.74 -6.11
C PHE A 30 5.88 -12.31 -7.20
N TYR A 31 6.36 -11.46 -8.12
CA TYR A 31 7.33 -11.87 -9.15
C TYR A 31 8.60 -12.48 -8.57
N LYS A 32 9.07 -11.99 -7.42
CA LYS A 32 10.27 -12.47 -6.72
C LYS A 32 10.00 -13.58 -5.70
N ALA A 33 8.76 -14.09 -5.62
CA ALA A 33 8.31 -15.05 -4.61
C ALA A 33 8.47 -14.57 -3.15
N LEU A 34 8.51 -13.26 -2.90
CA LEU A 34 8.68 -12.62 -1.59
C LEU A 34 7.35 -12.27 -0.91
N HIS A 35 6.27 -12.99 -1.21
CA HIS A 35 4.92 -12.70 -0.72
C HIS A 35 4.82 -12.80 0.81
N GLN A 36 5.58 -13.68 1.47
CA GLN A 36 5.60 -13.72 2.95
C GLN A 36 6.25 -12.47 3.55
N GLU A 37 7.32 -11.96 2.93
CA GLU A 37 8.00 -10.73 3.34
C GLU A 37 7.12 -9.50 3.10
N LEU A 38 6.30 -9.52 2.04
CA LEU A 38 5.33 -8.46 1.77
C LEU A 38 4.33 -8.29 2.92
N VAL A 39 3.82 -9.38 3.52
CA VAL A 39 2.91 -9.27 4.67
C VAL A 39 3.60 -8.58 5.85
N GLY A 40 4.81 -9.01 6.19
CA GLY A 40 5.59 -8.37 7.26
C GLY A 40 5.92 -6.91 6.96
N TYR A 41 6.25 -6.60 5.71
CA TYR A 41 6.51 -5.24 5.25
C TYR A 41 5.28 -4.33 5.43
N GLU A 42 4.12 -4.74 4.92
CA GLU A 42 2.87 -3.98 5.03
C GLU A 42 2.45 -3.75 6.48
N LEU A 43 2.50 -4.79 7.32
CA LEU A 43 2.16 -4.69 8.75
C LEU A 43 3.17 -3.84 9.55
N SER A 44 4.39 -3.66 9.04
CA SER A 44 5.38 -2.77 9.67
C SER A 44 5.15 -1.29 9.38
N LEU A 45 4.35 -0.97 8.35
CA LEU A 45 4.06 0.42 8.01
C LEU A 45 3.08 1.03 9.02
N PRO A 46 3.26 2.29 9.41
CA PRO A 46 2.29 2.96 10.27
C PRO A 46 0.98 3.18 9.51
N GLN A 47 -0.14 3.03 10.20
CA GLN A 47 -1.49 3.26 9.66
C GLN A 47 -1.79 4.75 9.49
N GLU A 48 -1.18 5.58 10.34
CA GLU A 48 -1.31 7.03 10.34
C GLU A 48 0.06 7.69 10.29
N PHE A 49 0.14 8.82 9.62
CA PHE A 49 1.35 9.62 9.50
C PHE A 49 1.11 11.01 10.08
N ASP A 50 2.09 11.56 10.79
CA ASP A 50 2.04 12.94 11.34
C ASP A 50 2.02 14.04 10.26
N VAL A 51 1.99 13.66 9.00
CA VAL A 51 2.00 14.51 7.82
C VAL A 51 0.85 14.13 6.91
N SER A 52 0.35 15.08 6.10
CA SER A 52 -0.70 14.81 5.11
C SER A 52 -0.15 13.90 4.00
N LEU A 53 -0.14 12.61 4.27
CA LEU A 53 0.34 11.54 3.41
C LEU A 53 -0.75 10.47 3.29
N LYS A 54 -1.09 10.10 2.05
CA LYS A 54 -1.98 8.98 1.75
C LYS A 54 -1.21 7.91 0.99
N GLY A 55 -1.08 6.73 1.56
CA GLY A 55 -0.52 5.55 0.89
C GLY A 55 -1.62 4.65 0.36
N LEU A 56 -1.50 4.21 -0.89
CA LEU A 56 -2.33 3.18 -1.50
C LEU A 56 -1.43 2.05 -2.01
N CYS A 57 -1.61 0.86 -1.43
CA CYS A 57 -0.93 -0.37 -1.85
C CYS A 57 -1.82 -1.11 -2.85
N ILE A 58 -1.31 -1.32 -4.06
CA ILE A 58 -2.00 -2.00 -5.15
C ILE A 58 -1.53 -3.44 -5.23
N TYR A 59 -2.50 -4.34 -5.31
CA TYR A 59 -2.28 -5.77 -5.46
C TYR A 59 -2.98 -6.26 -6.73
N ASN A 60 -2.34 -7.15 -7.48
CA ASN A 60 -3.05 -7.93 -8.49
C ASN A 60 -4.05 -8.85 -7.78
N GLN A 61 -5.27 -8.94 -8.30
CA GLN A 61 -6.33 -9.72 -7.65
C GLN A 61 -5.98 -11.21 -7.54
N LEU A 62 -5.45 -11.83 -8.60
CA LEU A 62 -5.12 -13.25 -8.61
C LEU A 62 -3.98 -13.56 -7.64
N ASP A 63 -2.95 -12.70 -7.60
CA ASP A 63 -1.85 -12.85 -6.66
C ASP A 63 -2.32 -12.71 -5.22
N PHE A 64 -3.14 -11.69 -4.94
CA PHE A 64 -3.71 -11.48 -3.60
C PHE A 64 -4.58 -12.67 -3.17
N ASP A 65 -5.42 -13.18 -4.08
CA ASP A 65 -6.35 -14.26 -3.79
C ASP A 65 -5.66 -15.61 -3.60
N ASN A 66 -4.59 -15.89 -4.34
CA ASN A 66 -3.95 -17.20 -4.34
C ASN A 66 -2.71 -17.31 -3.44
N ALA A 67 -1.95 -16.22 -3.25
CA ALA A 67 -0.69 -16.28 -2.51
C ALA A 67 -0.85 -16.10 -0.98
N PHE A 68 -1.96 -15.51 -0.53
CA PHE A 68 -2.21 -15.25 0.88
C PHE A 68 -3.23 -16.21 1.49
N THR A 69 -2.98 -16.61 2.73
CA THR A 69 -3.99 -17.28 3.56
C THR A 69 -5.12 -16.32 3.92
N ASN A 70 -6.30 -16.85 4.25
CA ASN A 70 -7.42 -16.03 4.70
C ASN A 70 -7.05 -15.15 5.91
N LYS A 71 -6.22 -15.67 6.83
CA LYS A 71 -5.72 -14.91 7.98
C LYS A 71 -4.89 -13.71 7.53
N GLN A 72 -3.92 -13.91 6.65
CA GLN A 72 -3.07 -12.83 6.14
C GLN A 72 -3.87 -11.78 5.36
N LYS A 73 -4.85 -12.21 4.56
CA LYS A 73 -5.75 -11.27 3.86
C LYS A 73 -6.50 -10.38 4.85
N GLN A 74 -7.04 -10.96 5.92
CA GLN A 74 -7.74 -10.21 6.96
C GLN A 74 -6.80 -9.28 7.73
N GLU A 75 -5.59 -9.73 8.07
CA GLU A 75 -4.58 -8.87 8.70
C GLU A 75 -4.23 -7.66 7.83
N LEU A 76 -3.99 -7.88 6.53
CA LEU A 76 -3.72 -6.80 5.58
C LEU A 76 -4.91 -5.84 5.45
N ILE A 77 -6.13 -6.35 5.29
CA ILE A 77 -7.34 -5.52 5.15
C ILE A 77 -7.55 -4.68 6.41
N ASN A 78 -7.43 -5.29 7.60
CA ASN A 78 -7.64 -4.60 8.88
C ASN A 78 -6.54 -3.59 9.19
N HIS A 79 -5.31 -3.83 8.72
CA HIS A 79 -4.21 -2.90 8.89
C HIS A 79 -4.34 -1.65 8.01
N HIS A 80 -5.01 -1.77 6.87
CA HIS A 80 -5.24 -0.64 5.97
C HIS A 80 -6.51 0.12 6.37
N ASN A 81 -6.41 1.44 6.48
CA ASN A 81 -7.56 2.30 6.82
C ASN A 81 -8.72 2.18 5.81
N LYS A 82 -8.41 1.87 4.55
CA LYS A 82 -9.41 1.67 3.49
C LYS A 82 -8.94 0.56 2.56
N SER A 83 -9.87 -0.32 2.17
CA SER A 83 -9.67 -1.32 1.13
C SER A 83 -10.67 -1.08 0.00
N ILE A 84 -10.16 -1.09 -1.23
CA ILE A 84 -10.97 -0.90 -2.44
C ILE A 84 -10.73 -2.11 -3.34
N LYS A 85 -11.80 -2.81 -3.68
CA LYS A 85 -11.75 -3.88 -4.67
C LYS A 85 -12.26 -3.33 -6.00
N LEU A 86 -11.39 -3.33 -7.02
CA LEU A 86 -11.79 -3.01 -8.37
C LEU A 86 -12.57 -4.19 -8.94
N ILE A 87 -13.77 -3.92 -9.44
CA ILE A 87 -14.58 -4.86 -10.21
C ILE A 87 -14.52 -4.44 -11.67
N ALA A 88 -14.34 -5.38 -12.59
CA ALA A 88 -14.45 -5.08 -14.00
C ALA A 88 -15.86 -4.55 -14.28
N SER A 89 -15.98 -3.45 -15.02
CA SER A 89 -17.28 -3.06 -15.56
C SER A 89 -17.62 -4.02 -16.69
N GLU A 90 -18.82 -4.58 -16.67
CA GLU A 90 -19.39 -5.23 -17.84
C GLU A 90 -19.53 -4.15 -18.93
N CYS A 91 -18.74 -4.27 -20.01
CA CYS A 91 -18.89 -3.45 -21.22
C CYS A 91 -19.90 -4.09 -22.16
#